data_AF-A0A8T7H2A5-F1
#
_entry.id   AF-A0A8T7H2A5-F1
#
_cell.length_a   1.000
_cell.length_b   1.000
_cell.length_c   1.000
_cell.angle_alpha   90.00
_cell.angle_beta   90.00
_cell.angle_gamma   90.00
#
_symmetry.space_group_name_H-M   'P 1'
#
loop_
_entity.id
_entity.type
_entity.pdbx_description
1 polymer ?
#
loop_
_entity_poly.entity_id
_entity_poly.type
_entity_poly.pdbx_seq_one_letter_code
_entity_poly.pdbx_strand_id
1 'polypeptide(L)'
;MGSEGIEKLESASAEEQSLHHHAEEPEPSWRSARAIDLGELVFGRSLSRFLSDVMSPKLVIAWRPRDSRYSYALFLARVLRDAYRLVHGSLPAARFLQCASDLGTRLSWTPVQGSIVVVELPSDASRCFECRVRLEERLREFVSQGPGFLVLYVDRSNEGFVESLVSSVFNDVNCPDVIEVGVDESRPVESYLRVVAAYSGFIDFEEFDSVKSIDSLSMYLEAAFRRTLLDLVMNDPQVRDVATPCSDNEVIDRMLLRALALKHVSSREGRSRVLTCYRVARGFDVDIYDRERDEGIYIEVLHGARFVESRIRYVASTLLGSFSRASIVIPNSYLLLFSSRIIASLRDVTRWGGRIELLGVDVSRLRLATYSEIARAVSSE
;
A
#
# COMPACT_ATOMS: atom_id res chain seq x y z
N MET A 1 39.46 -63.86 -18.94
CA MET A 1 38.66 -62.87 -19.69
C MET A 1 37.22 -63.34 -19.59
N GLY A 2 36.34 -62.84 -18.74
CA GLY A 2 36.14 -61.50 -18.19
C GLY A 2 34.68 -61.12 -18.48
N SER A 3 33.98 -60.48 -17.51
CA SER A 3 32.52 -60.20 -17.38
C SER A 3 31.76 -61.32 -16.66
N GLU A 4 31.31 -61.20 -15.40
CA GLU A 4 30.53 -60.13 -14.69
C GLU A 4 29.28 -59.75 -15.50
N GLY A 5 28.05 -59.76 -14.99
CA GLY A 5 27.49 -59.96 -13.66
C GLY A 5 26.03 -59.50 -13.69
N ILE A 6 25.39 -59.61 -12.52
CA ILE A 6 24.31 -58.75 -12.02
C ILE A 6 22.86 -59.08 -12.43
N GLU A 7 22.20 -59.74 -11.47
CA GLU A 7 20.94 -59.37 -10.79
C GLU A 7 19.70 -59.01 -11.63
N LYS A 8 18.70 -59.90 -11.56
CA LYS A 8 17.29 -59.54 -11.62
C LYS A 8 16.67 -59.75 -10.23
N LEU A 9 16.53 -58.66 -9.49
CA LEU A 9 15.75 -58.55 -8.26
C LEU A 9 14.94 -57.26 -8.36
N GLU A 10 13.80 -57.32 -9.04
CA GLU A 10 12.76 -56.28 -8.98
C GLU A 10 11.40 -56.96 -8.84
N SER A 11 10.93 -57.05 -7.60
CA SER A 11 9.50 -57.08 -7.25
C SER A 11 9.38 -57.12 -5.73
N ALA A 12 9.51 -55.96 -5.09
CA ALA A 12 9.07 -55.77 -3.72
C ALA A 12 8.42 -54.38 -3.57
N SER A 13 7.11 -54.42 -3.40
CA SER A 13 6.29 -53.48 -2.61
C SER A 13 6.45 -51.98 -2.89
N ALA A 14 5.80 -51.53 -3.96
CA ALA A 14 5.18 -50.22 -3.98
C ALA A 14 3.86 -50.29 -3.20
N GLU A 15 3.90 -50.17 -1.87
CA GLU A 15 2.69 -49.95 -1.03
C GLU A 15 3.06 -49.53 0.41
N GLU A 16 3.90 -48.50 0.55
CA GLU A 16 3.86 -47.63 1.72
C GLU A 16 3.22 -46.30 1.30
N GLN A 17 1.89 -46.33 1.16
CA GLN A 17 1.10 -45.11 1.16
C GLN A 17 1.23 -44.50 2.55
N SER A 18 2.06 -43.45 2.65
CA SER A 18 2.12 -42.61 3.82
C SER A 18 0.74 -41.99 4.03
N LEU A 19 0.02 -42.50 5.02
CA LEU A 19 -1.07 -41.81 5.69
C LEU A 19 -0.46 -40.58 6.40
N HIS A 20 -0.12 -39.55 5.63
CA HIS A 20 -0.03 -38.21 6.16
C HIS A 20 -1.45 -37.85 6.59
N HIS A 21 -1.70 -37.95 7.89
CA HIS A 21 -2.78 -37.22 8.53
C HIS A 21 -2.64 -35.75 8.14
N HIS A 22 -3.41 -35.33 7.14
CA HIS A 22 -3.70 -33.92 6.90
C HIS A 22 -4.49 -33.44 8.11
N ALA A 23 -3.79 -33.09 9.19
CA ALA A 23 -4.35 -32.19 10.19
C ALA A 23 -4.93 -31.02 9.39
N GLU A 24 -6.20 -30.71 9.61
CA GLU A 24 -6.88 -29.60 8.95
C GLU A 24 -6.09 -28.32 9.24
N GLU A 25 -5.17 -27.94 8.34
CA GLU A 25 -4.45 -26.71 8.57
C GLU A 25 -5.45 -25.54 8.51
N PRO A 26 -5.26 -24.53 9.37
CA PRO A 26 -6.20 -23.42 9.50
C PRO A 26 -6.43 -22.72 8.16
N GLU A 27 -7.68 -22.29 7.93
CA GLU A 27 -8.02 -21.49 6.74
C GLU A 27 -7.22 -20.18 6.69
N PRO A 28 -6.91 -19.67 5.48
CA PRO A 28 -6.24 -18.38 5.32
C PRO A 28 -7.01 -17.26 6.02
N SER A 29 -6.28 -16.42 6.75
CA SER A 29 -6.88 -15.47 7.69
C SER A 29 -7.79 -14.43 7.03
N TRP A 30 -7.60 -14.16 5.74
CA TRP A 30 -8.35 -13.16 4.99
C TRP A 30 -9.72 -13.68 4.50
N ARG A 31 -9.98 -15.00 4.51
CA ARG A 31 -11.24 -15.57 4.00
C ARG A 31 -12.45 -15.09 4.79
N SER A 32 -12.31 -15.05 6.12
CA SER A 32 -13.33 -14.59 7.06
C SER A 32 -13.23 -13.09 7.39
N ALA A 33 -12.13 -12.44 7.01
CA ALA A 33 -11.92 -11.03 7.27
C ALA A 33 -12.77 -10.14 6.36
N ARG A 34 -13.30 -9.06 6.93
CA ARG A 34 -13.96 -7.99 6.17
C ARG A 34 -12.92 -7.22 5.36
N ALA A 35 -13.24 -6.93 4.09
CA ALA A 35 -12.44 -6.01 3.30
C ALA A 35 -12.48 -4.60 3.91
N ILE A 36 -11.32 -4.00 4.06
CA ILE A 36 -11.09 -2.65 4.57
C ILE A 36 -11.17 -1.64 3.43
N ASP A 37 -11.95 -0.57 3.59
CA ASP A 37 -11.92 0.60 2.70
C ASP A 37 -11.32 1.79 3.46
N LEU A 38 -10.05 2.11 3.17
CA LEU A 38 -9.37 3.25 3.79
C LEU A 38 -10.13 4.56 3.57
N GLY A 39 -10.75 4.71 2.40
CA GLY A 39 -11.53 5.89 2.05
C GLY A 39 -12.71 6.07 2.98
N GLU A 40 -13.49 5.01 3.17
CA GLU A 40 -14.61 5.05 4.12
C GLU A 40 -14.12 5.27 5.55
N LEU A 41 -13.04 4.60 5.96
CA LEU A 41 -12.52 4.69 7.33
C LEU A 41 -11.98 6.07 7.70
N VAL A 42 -11.37 6.80 6.78
CA VAL A 42 -10.71 8.09 7.07
C VAL A 42 -11.47 9.27 6.48
N PHE A 43 -11.92 9.16 5.24
CA PHE A 43 -12.47 10.26 4.45
C PHE A 43 -14.00 10.21 4.30
N GLY A 44 -14.66 9.24 4.96
CA GLY A 44 -16.11 9.05 4.93
C GLY A 44 -16.67 8.63 3.57
N ARG A 45 -15.81 8.32 2.59
CA ARG A 45 -16.19 7.94 1.22
C ARG A 45 -15.17 6.98 0.62
N SER A 46 -15.65 5.96 -0.09
CA SER A 46 -14.78 5.01 -0.78
C SER A 46 -13.86 5.70 -1.79
N LEU A 47 -12.56 5.37 -1.72
CA LEU A 47 -11.56 5.79 -2.73
C LEU A 47 -11.55 4.87 -3.96
N SER A 48 -12.54 3.99 -4.13
CA SER A 48 -12.61 3.11 -5.30
C SER A 48 -12.65 3.89 -6.63
N ARG A 49 -13.43 4.98 -6.71
CA ARG A 49 -13.46 5.89 -7.87
C ARG A 49 -12.11 6.60 -8.09
N PHE A 50 -11.43 6.91 -7.00
CA PHE A 50 -10.09 7.52 -7.02
C PHE A 50 -9.05 6.61 -7.69
N LEU A 51 -9.27 5.28 -7.61
CA LEU A 51 -8.33 4.25 -8.04
C LEU A 51 -8.72 3.55 -9.35
N SER A 52 -9.90 3.83 -9.90
CA SER A 52 -10.41 3.18 -11.11
C SER A 52 -9.87 3.80 -12.39
N ASP A 53 -9.55 5.10 -12.38
CA ASP A 53 -8.95 5.81 -13.52
C ASP A 53 -7.87 6.79 -13.04
N VAL A 54 -6.73 6.27 -12.63
CA VAL A 54 -5.58 7.08 -12.17
C VAL A 54 -4.80 7.68 -13.36
N MET A 55 -5.27 7.48 -14.59
CA MET A 55 -4.62 8.00 -15.81
C MET A 55 -5.10 9.42 -16.17
N SER A 56 -6.18 9.88 -15.56
CA SER A 56 -6.70 11.24 -15.72
C SER A 56 -6.35 12.14 -14.52
N PRO A 57 -6.19 13.47 -14.73
CA PRO A 57 -6.01 14.42 -13.64
C PRO A 57 -7.24 14.42 -12.72
N LYS A 58 -7.00 14.44 -11.41
CA LYS A 58 -8.05 14.46 -10.37
C LYS A 58 -8.01 15.74 -9.54
N LEU A 59 -9.17 16.38 -9.39
CA LEU A 59 -9.33 17.49 -8.46
C LEU A 59 -9.90 16.96 -7.14
N VAL A 60 -9.19 17.15 -6.05
CA VAL A 60 -9.63 16.76 -4.71
C VAL A 60 -10.00 17.99 -3.91
N ILE A 61 -11.24 18.10 -3.49
CA ILE A 61 -11.72 19.10 -2.53
C ILE A 61 -11.62 18.45 -1.15
N ALA A 62 -10.65 18.87 -0.35
CA ALA A 62 -10.42 18.35 0.99
C ALA A 62 -10.92 19.35 2.03
N TRP A 63 -11.99 19.00 2.73
CA TRP A 63 -12.58 19.86 3.75
C TRP A 63 -11.73 19.87 5.02
N ARG A 64 -11.21 21.05 5.38
CA ARG A 64 -10.42 21.26 6.59
C ARG A 64 -11.30 21.01 7.83
N PRO A 65 -10.82 20.22 8.83
CA PRO A 65 -11.53 20.03 10.07
C PRO A 65 -11.47 21.29 10.94
N ARG A 66 -12.42 21.43 11.86
CA ARG A 66 -12.45 22.55 12.82
C ARG A 66 -11.38 22.39 13.89
N ASP A 67 -11.15 21.16 14.34
CA ASP A 67 -10.13 20.81 15.31
C ASP A 67 -8.85 20.36 14.60
N SER A 68 -7.75 21.08 14.88
CA SER A 68 -6.43 20.83 14.31
C SER A 68 -5.87 19.42 14.55
N ARG A 69 -6.34 18.71 15.58
CA ARG A 69 -5.95 17.31 15.85
C ARG A 69 -6.33 16.39 14.69
N TYR A 70 -7.38 16.72 13.96
CA TYR A 70 -7.83 15.97 12.79
C TYR A 70 -7.18 16.42 11.48
N SER A 71 -6.23 17.38 11.48
CA SER A 71 -5.57 17.83 10.24
C SER A 71 -4.94 16.66 9.50
N TYR A 72 -5.32 16.47 8.24
CA TYR A 72 -5.04 15.26 7.45
C TYR A 72 -4.47 15.54 6.05
N ALA A 73 -4.09 16.78 5.74
CA ALA A 73 -3.68 17.16 4.38
C ALA A 73 -2.40 16.45 3.93
N LEU A 74 -1.44 16.24 4.82
CA LEU A 74 -0.19 15.52 4.55
C LEU A 74 -0.43 14.00 4.50
N PHE A 75 -1.32 13.48 5.35
CA PHE A 75 -1.73 12.07 5.25
C PHE A 75 -2.46 11.79 3.93
N LEU A 76 -3.36 12.68 3.51
CA LEU A 76 -4.00 12.59 2.20
C LEU A 76 -2.95 12.62 1.08
N ALA A 77 -2.04 13.60 1.07
CA ALA A 77 -0.97 13.66 0.06
C ALA A 77 -0.16 12.35 -0.03
N ARG A 78 0.11 11.71 1.10
CA ARG A 78 0.76 10.40 1.16
C ARG A 78 -0.11 9.28 0.55
N VAL A 79 -1.41 9.24 0.86
CA VAL A 79 -2.36 8.30 0.25
C VAL A 79 -2.40 8.47 -1.27
N LEU A 80 -2.48 9.72 -1.77
CA LEU A 80 -2.48 10.03 -3.19
C LEU A 80 -1.17 9.58 -3.86
N ARG A 81 -0.03 9.74 -3.16
CA ARG A 81 1.29 9.32 -3.63
C ARG A 81 1.37 7.81 -3.81
N ASP A 82 0.87 7.04 -2.86
CA ASP A 82 0.91 5.58 -2.94
C ASP A 82 -0.02 5.07 -4.07
N ALA A 83 -1.20 5.68 -4.23
CA ALA A 83 -2.06 5.40 -5.37
C ALA A 83 -1.44 5.76 -6.73
N TYR A 84 -0.70 6.86 -6.81
CA TYR A 84 0.04 7.22 -8.03
C TYR A 84 1.12 6.17 -8.37
N ARG A 85 1.91 5.75 -7.36
CA ARG A 85 3.00 4.76 -7.52
C ARG A 85 2.48 3.41 -8.02
N LEU A 86 1.28 3.00 -7.63
CA LEU A 86 0.65 1.79 -8.15
C LEU A 86 0.58 1.79 -9.68
N VAL A 87 0.23 2.94 -10.29
CA VAL A 87 -0.03 3.01 -11.73
C VAL A 87 1.22 3.35 -12.53
N HIS A 88 2.02 4.29 -12.02
CA HIS A 88 3.16 4.84 -12.75
C HIS A 88 4.50 4.23 -12.35
N GLY A 89 4.57 3.55 -11.20
CA GLY A 89 5.80 2.99 -10.63
C GLY A 89 6.77 4.04 -10.06
N SER A 90 6.74 5.27 -10.59
CA SER A 90 7.56 6.39 -10.14
C SER A 90 6.95 7.13 -8.94
N LEU A 91 7.82 7.78 -8.17
CA LEU A 91 7.41 8.71 -7.11
C LEU A 91 6.97 10.03 -7.75
N PRO A 92 5.73 10.49 -7.54
CA PRO A 92 5.30 11.79 -8.01
C PRO A 92 6.00 12.89 -7.20
N ALA A 93 6.18 14.06 -7.81
CA ALA A 93 6.62 15.25 -7.10
C ALA A 93 5.47 15.76 -6.20
N ALA A 94 5.65 15.74 -4.88
CA ALA A 94 4.65 16.30 -3.95
C ALA A 94 5.04 17.72 -3.53
N ARG A 95 4.09 18.67 -3.62
CA ARG A 95 4.27 20.05 -3.19
C ARG A 95 3.10 20.52 -2.35
N PHE A 96 3.42 21.12 -1.20
CA PHE A 96 2.44 21.75 -0.32
C PHE A 96 2.61 23.27 -0.39
N LEU A 97 1.54 23.98 -0.72
CA LEU A 97 1.51 25.43 -0.88
C LEU A 97 0.63 26.03 0.22
N GLN A 98 1.28 26.70 1.18
CA GLN A 98 0.63 27.32 2.36
C GLN A 98 -0.17 28.58 2.03
N CYS A 99 0.06 29.20 0.87
CA CYS A 99 -0.64 30.40 0.47
C CYS A 99 -0.99 30.36 -1.01
N ALA A 100 -2.19 30.83 -1.36
CA ALA A 100 -2.63 30.95 -2.73
C ALA A 100 -1.75 31.92 -3.57
N SER A 101 -1.06 32.87 -2.92
CA SER A 101 -0.07 33.74 -3.58
C SER A 101 1.15 32.99 -4.11
N ASP A 102 1.51 31.86 -3.50
CA ASP A 102 2.64 31.02 -3.93
C ASP A 102 2.35 30.29 -5.24
N LEU A 103 1.08 30.22 -5.68
CA LEU A 103 0.76 29.68 -7.01
C LEU A 103 1.43 30.51 -8.12
N GLY A 104 1.56 31.84 -7.95
CA GLY A 104 2.18 32.69 -8.97
C GLY A 104 3.69 32.53 -9.09
N THR A 105 4.38 32.37 -7.96
CA THR A 105 5.85 32.34 -7.88
C THR A 105 6.44 30.93 -7.90
N ARG A 106 5.74 29.91 -7.42
CA ARG A 106 6.26 28.54 -7.28
C ARG A 106 5.68 27.52 -8.25
N LEU A 107 4.48 27.75 -8.81
CA LEU A 107 3.87 26.84 -9.79
C LEU A 107 4.11 27.21 -11.25
N SER A 108 4.55 28.43 -11.56
CA SER A 108 4.90 28.82 -12.93
C SER A 108 6.02 27.99 -13.57
N TRP A 109 6.68 27.12 -12.80
CA TRP A 109 7.88 26.36 -13.20
C TRP A 109 7.73 24.83 -13.09
N THR A 110 6.58 24.29 -12.66
CA THR A 110 6.48 22.85 -12.39
C THR A 110 5.33 22.22 -13.18
N PRO A 111 5.59 21.23 -14.05
CA PRO A 111 4.52 20.46 -14.66
C PRO A 111 3.71 19.76 -13.56
N VAL A 112 2.39 19.88 -13.61
CA VAL A 112 1.45 19.18 -12.75
C VAL A 112 1.37 17.69 -13.09
N GLN A 113 1.70 17.32 -14.33
CA GLN A 113 1.88 15.92 -14.73
C GLN A 113 2.92 15.23 -13.82
N GLY A 114 2.51 14.14 -13.19
CA GLY A 114 3.36 13.40 -12.26
C GLY A 114 3.62 14.13 -10.94
N SER A 115 2.68 14.98 -10.52
CA SER A 115 2.76 15.69 -9.25
C SER A 115 1.48 15.56 -8.40
N ILE A 116 1.66 15.81 -7.11
CA ILE A 116 0.60 16.02 -6.13
C ILE A 116 0.78 17.43 -5.60
N VAL A 117 -0.16 18.32 -5.92
CA VAL A 117 -0.13 19.71 -5.48
C VAL A 117 -1.24 19.93 -4.47
N VAL A 118 -0.88 20.21 -3.22
CA VAL A 118 -1.83 20.61 -2.18
C VAL A 118 -1.80 22.12 -2.04
N VAL A 119 -2.94 22.75 -2.27
CA VAL A 119 -3.15 24.20 -2.14
C VAL A 119 -4.01 24.44 -0.91
N GLU A 120 -3.42 25.09 0.08
CA GLU A 120 -4.16 25.53 1.25
C GLU A 120 -4.87 26.86 0.96
N LEU A 121 -6.20 26.86 1.02
CA LEU A 121 -7.00 28.07 0.80
C LEU A 121 -7.16 28.86 2.11
N PRO A 122 -7.11 30.20 2.04
CA PRO A 122 -7.40 31.06 3.20
C PRO A 122 -8.79 30.79 3.76
N SER A 123 -8.96 30.92 5.07
CA SER A 123 -10.28 30.85 5.72
C SER A 123 -11.21 31.99 5.34
N ASP A 124 -10.64 33.16 5.05
CA ASP A 124 -11.37 34.35 4.61
C ASP A 124 -11.68 34.28 3.11
N ALA A 125 -12.97 34.12 2.79
CA ALA A 125 -13.48 34.08 1.43
C ALA A 125 -13.01 35.28 0.58
N SER A 126 -12.88 36.47 1.17
CA SER A 126 -12.45 37.68 0.47
C SER A 126 -11.04 37.51 -0.12
N ARG A 127 -10.14 36.87 0.63
CA ARG A 127 -8.78 36.54 0.19
C ARG A 127 -8.75 35.40 -0.82
N CYS A 128 -9.72 34.48 -0.78
CA CYS A 128 -9.91 33.48 -1.83
C CYS A 128 -10.26 34.15 -3.17
N PHE A 129 -11.15 35.16 -3.16
CA PHE A 129 -11.52 35.90 -4.37
C PHE A 129 -10.33 36.64 -5.02
N GLU A 130 -9.43 37.21 -4.22
CA GLU A 130 -8.20 37.84 -4.73
C GLU A 130 -7.32 36.86 -5.54
N CYS A 131 -7.37 35.57 -5.20
CA CYS A 131 -6.58 34.52 -5.86
C CYS A 131 -7.37 33.77 -6.95
N ARG A 132 -8.66 34.08 -7.14
CA ARG A 132 -9.58 33.34 -8.02
C ARG A 132 -9.05 33.18 -9.43
N VAL A 133 -8.69 34.28 -10.10
CA VAL A 133 -8.23 34.26 -11.49
C VAL A 133 -7.04 33.33 -11.68
N ARG A 134 -6.09 33.34 -10.74
CA ARG A 134 -4.90 32.47 -10.78
C ARG A 134 -5.25 31.01 -10.55
N LEU A 135 -6.18 30.72 -9.62
CA LEU A 135 -6.66 29.36 -9.38
C LEU A 135 -7.38 28.82 -10.62
N GLU A 136 -8.21 29.64 -11.28
CA GLU A 136 -8.89 29.25 -12.52
C GLU A 136 -7.91 28.90 -13.63
N GLU A 137 -6.89 29.74 -13.86
CA GLU A 137 -5.85 29.46 -14.85
C GLU A 137 -5.14 28.13 -14.58
N ARG A 138 -4.82 27.85 -13.31
CA ARG A 138 -4.11 26.61 -12.93
C ARG A 138 -4.99 25.39 -12.97
N LEU A 139 -6.28 25.51 -12.68
CA LEU A 139 -7.25 24.44 -12.87
C LEU A 139 -7.41 24.10 -14.37
N ARG A 140 -7.48 25.12 -15.24
CA ARG A 140 -7.50 24.92 -16.71
C ARG A 140 -6.23 24.21 -17.19
N GLU A 141 -5.06 24.66 -16.71
CA GLU A 141 -3.79 24.03 -17.04
C GLU A 141 -3.72 22.59 -16.52
N PHE A 142 -4.11 22.34 -15.28
CA PHE A 142 -4.07 21.00 -14.68
C PHE A 142 -4.86 19.97 -15.49
N VAL A 143 -6.05 20.33 -15.98
CA VAL A 143 -6.87 19.44 -16.82
C VAL A 143 -6.26 19.19 -18.20
N SER A 144 -5.48 20.14 -18.71
CA SER A 144 -4.73 19.96 -19.96
C SER A 144 -3.48 19.09 -19.80
N GLN A 145 -3.13 18.71 -18.57
CA GLN A 145 -1.95 17.91 -18.28
C GLN A 145 -2.31 16.44 -18.01
N GLY A 146 -1.33 15.56 -18.17
CA GLY A 146 -1.48 14.14 -17.88
C GLY A 146 -1.77 13.83 -16.40
N PRO A 147 -1.69 12.56 -15.98
CA PRO A 147 -2.10 12.12 -14.66
C PRO A 147 -1.41 12.88 -13.51
N GLY A 148 -2.18 13.24 -12.48
CA GLY A 148 -1.74 14.00 -11.32
C GLY A 148 -2.90 14.37 -10.39
N PHE A 149 -2.57 14.96 -9.24
CA PHE A 149 -3.56 15.37 -8.24
C PHE A 149 -3.41 16.84 -7.88
N LEU A 150 -4.51 17.58 -7.94
CA LEU A 150 -4.62 18.91 -7.37
C LEU A 150 -5.58 18.84 -6.19
N VAL A 151 -5.10 19.17 -4.99
CA VAL A 151 -5.88 19.16 -3.75
C VAL A 151 -6.13 20.59 -3.33
N LEU A 152 -7.40 20.97 -3.20
CA LEU A 152 -7.82 22.21 -2.56
C LEU A 152 -8.18 21.90 -1.11
N TYR A 153 -7.31 22.29 -0.17
CA TYR A 153 -7.56 22.12 1.27
C TYR A 153 -8.23 23.37 1.81
N VAL A 154 -9.51 23.26 2.18
CA VAL A 154 -10.41 24.40 2.27
C VAL A 154 -11.39 24.28 3.44
N ASP A 155 -11.68 25.40 4.10
CA ASP A 155 -12.72 25.45 5.12
C ASP A 155 -14.12 25.33 4.51
N ARG A 156 -15.04 24.67 5.23
CA ARG A 156 -16.45 24.57 4.80
C ARG A 156 -17.14 25.93 4.61
N SER A 157 -16.67 26.99 5.28
CA SER A 157 -17.21 28.35 5.05
C SER A 157 -16.99 28.87 3.63
N ASN A 158 -16.06 28.27 2.88
CA ASN A 158 -15.72 28.65 1.50
C ASN A 158 -16.35 27.73 0.44
N GLU A 159 -17.34 26.91 0.80
CA GLU A 159 -18.00 25.98 -0.13
C GLU A 159 -18.52 26.68 -1.39
N GLY A 160 -19.28 27.77 -1.25
CA GLY A 160 -19.78 28.52 -2.41
C GLY A 160 -18.70 29.14 -3.30
N PHE A 161 -17.52 29.45 -2.73
CA PHE A 161 -16.36 29.88 -3.53
C PHE A 161 -15.83 28.73 -4.38
N VAL A 162 -15.67 27.55 -3.78
CA VAL A 162 -15.16 26.35 -4.46
C VAL A 162 -16.13 25.89 -5.56
N GLU A 163 -17.43 25.84 -5.27
CA GLU A 163 -18.46 25.51 -6.27
C GLU A 163 -18.41 26.48 -7.46
N SER A 164 -18.31 27.78 -7.18
CA SER A 164 -18.20 28.82 -8.21
C SER A 164 -16.91 28.70 -9.02
N LEU A 165 -15.80 28.32 -8.39
CA LEU A 165 -14.49 28.12 -9.03
C LEU A 165 -14.49 26.89 -9.94
N VAL A 166 -15.02 25.78 -9.46
CA VAL A 166 -15.14 24.53 -10.23
C VAL A 166 -16.05 24.76 -11.44
N SER A 167 -17.22 25.39 -11.23
CA SER A 167 -18.19 25.66 -12.29
C SER A 167 -17.69 26.67 -13.34
N SER A 168 -16.81 27.61 -12.96
CA SER A 168 -16.25 28.58 -13.92
C SER A 168 -15.14 28.02 -14.80
N VAL A 169 -14.53 26.90 -14.39
CA VAL A 169 -13.44 26.25 -15.11
C VAL A 169 -13.94 25.04 -15.89
N PHE A 170 -14.81 24.24 -15.29
CA PHE A 170 -15.29 23.00 -15.86
C PHE A 170 -16.74 23.16 -16.30
N ASN A 171 -16.96 23.12 -17.62
CA ASN A 171 -18.29 22.94 -18.19
C ASN A 171 -18.63 21.44 -18.17
N ASP A 172 -19.93 21.09 -18.28
CA ASP A 172 -20.47 19.71 -18.19
C ASP A 172 -19.78 18.65 -19.08
N VAL A 173 -18.97 19.06 -20.05
CA VAL A 173 -18.33 18.17 -21.05
C VAL A 173 -16.86 17.85 -20.73
N ASN A 174 -16.17 18.65 -19.91
CA ASN A 174 -14.72 18.53 -19.63
C ASN A 174 -14.39 18.68 -18.13
N CYS A 175 -15.21 18.09 -17.26
CA CYS A 175 -14.95 18.11 -15.83
C CYS A 175 -13.97 16.98 -15.46
N PRO A 176 -12.79 17.28 -14.86
CA PRO A 176 -12.00 16.23 -14.25
C PRO A 176 -12.83 15.59 -13.15
N ASP A 177 -12.53 14.35 -12.77
CA ASP A 177 -13.20 13.74 -11.63
C ASP A 177 -12.92 14.58 -10.38
N VAL A 178 -13.96 15.31 -9.94
CA VAL A 178 -13.95 16.09 -8.70
C VAL A 178 -14.33 15.16 -7.55
N ILE A 179 -13.46 15.11 -6.55
CA ILE A 179 -13.58 14.21 -5.41
C ILE A 179 -13.58 15.05 -4.15
N GLU A 180 -14.66 14.95 -3.39
CA GLU A 180 -14.72 15.56 -2.06
C GLU A 180 -14.32 14.56 -0.99
N VAL A 181 -13.46 14.99 -0.08
CA VAL A 181 -13.03 14.21 1.08
C VAL A 181 -13.10 15.05 2.35
N GLY A 182 -13.36 14.40 3.48
CA GLY A 182 -13.41 15.06 4.78
C GLY A 182 -13.34 14.03 5.90
N VAL A 183 -12.77 14.42 7.03
CA VAL A 183 -12.78 13.61 8.26
C VAL A 183 -14.04 13.91 9.06
N ASP A 184 -14.60 12.88 9.70
CA ASP A 184 -15.74 13.02 10.60
C ASP A 184 -15.25 13.27 12.03
N GLU A 185 -15.35 14.52 12.48
CA GLU A 185 -14.94 14.96 13.82
C GLU A 185 -15.84 14.43 14.96
N SER A 186 -16.93 13.72 14.65
CA SER A 186 -17.74 13.02 15.65
C SER A 186 -17.10 11.72 16.13
N ARG A 187 -16.16 11.15 15.36
CA ARG A 187 -15.40 9.95 15.72
C ARG A 187 -14.16 10.34 16.55
N PRO A 188 -13.76 9.55 17.55
CA PRO A 188 -12.55 9.81 18.32
C PRO A 188 -11.32 9.94 17.42
N VAL A 189 -10.44 10.91 17.71
CA VAL A 189 -9.22 11.13 16.93
C VAL A 189 -8.32 9.89 16.93
N GLU A 190 -8.31 9.16 18.04
CA GLU A 190 -7.54 7.93 18.25
C GLU A 190 -7.88 6.86 17.20
N SER A 191 -9.13 6.77 16.77
CA SER A 191 -9.55 5.84 15.71
C SER A 191 -8.84 6.15 14.39
N TYR A 192 -8.68 7.42 14.03
CA TYR A 192 -7.91 7.82 12.85
C TYR A 192 -6.41 7.58 13.04
N LEU A 193 -5.87 7.86 14.22
CA LEU A 193 -4.45 7.63 14.51
C LEU A 193 -4.08 6.14 14.39
N ARG A 194 -4.95 5.22 14.84
CA ARG A 194 -4.78 3.77 14.64
C ARG A 194 -4.75 3.39 13.17
N VAL A 195 -5.64 3.97 12.35
CA VAL A 195 -5.65 3.72 10.90
C VAL A 195 -4.35 4.20 10.25
N VAL A 196 -3.87 5.40 10.59
CA VAL A 196 -2.59 5.95 10.10
C VAL A 196 -1.40 5.09 10.53
N ALA A 197 -1.43 4.57 11.75
CA ALA A 197 -0.40 3.70 12.27
C ALA A 197 -0.36 2.36 11.54
N ALA A 198 -1.51 1.70 11.41
CA ALA A 198 -1.65 0.47 10.65
C ALA A 198 -1.25 0.66 9.17
N TYR A 199 -1.67 1.77 8.54
CA TYR A 199 -1.27 2.15 7.18
C TYR A 199 0.24 2.27 7.02
N SER A 200 0.93 2.72 8.06
CA SER A 200 2.39 2.87 8.09
C SER A 200 3.14 1.61 8.51
N GLY A 201 2.45 0.50 8.80
CA GLY A 201 3.08 -0.73 9.26
C GLY A 201 3.32 -0.83 10.76
N PHE A 202 2.67 0.02 11.58
CA PHE A 202 2.76 -0.01 13.04
C PHE A 202 1.41 -0.39 13.63
N ILE A 203 1.09 -1.69 13.62
CA ILE A 203 -0.24 -2.21 13.95
C ILE A 203 -0.53 -2.09 15.46
N ASP A 204 0.49 -2.29 16.28
CA ASP A 204 0.41 -2.23 17.75
C ASP A 204 0.98 -0.90 18.30
N PHE A 205 0.81 0.20 17.57
CA PHE A 205 1.26 1.53 18.04
C PHE A 205 0.32 2.05 19.13
N GLU A 206 0.88 2.39 20.30
CA GLU A 206 0.09 2.85 21.47
C GLU A 206 0.45 4.28 21.93
N GLU A 207 1.53 4.87 21.44
CA GLU A 207 2.07 6.17 21.89
C GLU A 207 1.32 7.40 21.32
N PHE A 208 -0.02 7.37 21.34
CA PHE A 208 -0.86 8.42 20.76
C PHE A 208 -0.89 9.71 21.59
N ASP A 209 -0.62 9.65 22.89
CA ASP A 209 -0.72 10.80 23.81
C ASP A 209 0.21 11.96 23.44
N SER A 210 1.31 11.67 22.73
CA SER A 210 2.29 12.66 22.28
C SER A 210 1.96 13.28 20.92
N VAL A 211 0.93 12.77 20.24
CA VAL A 211 0.62 13.10 18.85
C VAL A 211 -0.25 14.35 18.77
N LYS A 212 0.25 15.36 18.04
CA LYS A 212 -0.48 16.62 17.85
C LYS A 212 -1.63 16.53 16.85
N SER A 213 -1.45 15.73 15.79
CA SER A 213 -2.44 15.58 14.71
C SER A 213 -2.20 14.34 13.86
N ILE A 214 -3.20 13.95 13.07
CA ILE A 214 -3.10 12.92 12.02
C ILE A 214 -1.89 13.17 11.11
N ASP A 215 -1.70 14.40 10.63
CA ASP A 215 -0.56 14.79 9.79
C ASP A 215 0.79 14.58 10.49
N SER A 216 0.89 14.97 11.77
CA SER A 216 2.11 14.84 12.56
C SER A 216 2.51 13.36 12.70
N LEU A 217 1.53 12.49 12.99
CA LEU A 217 1.77 11.05 13.10
C LEU A 217 2.16 10.44 11.75
N SER A 218 1.46 10.80 10.68
CA SER A 218 1.74 10.30 9.33
C SER A 218 3.19 10.56 8.91
N MET A 219 3.69 11.78 9.14
CA MET A 219 5.08 12.15 8.86
C MET A 219 6.07 11.37 9.72
N TYR A 220 5.81 11.32 11.03
CA TYR A 220 6.67 10.61 11.97
C TYR A 220 6.80 9.13 11.61
N LEU A 221 5.68 8.45 11.36
CA LEU A 221 5.67 7.02 11.06
C LEU A 221 6.24 6.69 9.67
N GLU A 222 6.12 7.58 8.68
CA GLU A 222 6.80 7.38 7.40
C GLU A 222 8.33 7.36 7.57
N ALA A 223 8.87 8.30 8.35
CA ALA A 223 10.30 8.35 8.65
C ALA A 223 10.72 7.16 9.53
N ALA A 224 9.94 6.84 10.56
CA ALA A 224 10.20 5.71 11.45
C ALA A 224 10.20 4.38 10.69
N PHE A 225 9.25 4.15 9.78
CA PHE A 225 9.19 2.93 8.97
C PHE A 225 10.50 2.66 8.24
N ARG A 226 11.00 3.65 7.49
CA ARG A 226 12.25 3.51 6.72
C ARG A 226 13.44 3.32 7.65
N ARG A 227 13.51 4.12 8.73
CA ARG A 227 14.60 4.05 9.70
C ARG A 227 14.68 2.68 10.37
N THR A 228 13.56 2.16 10.87
CA THR A 228 13.53 0.87 11.56
C THR A 228 13.94 -0.28 10.64
N LEU A 229 13.51 -0.28 9.37
CA LEU A 229 13.92 -1.31 8.43
C LEU A 229 15.39 -1.18 8.00
N LEU A 230 15.90 0.04 7.84
CA LEU A 230 17.33 0.28 7.60
C LEU A 230 18.17 -0.17 8.81
N ASP A 231 17.75 0.18 10.02
CA ASP A 231 18.42 -0.23 11.26
C ASP A 231 18.43 -1.76 11.40
N LEU A 232 17.35 -2.45 11.01
CA LEU A 232 17.33 -3.92 10.94
C LEU A 232 18.42 -4.46 10.00
N VAL A 233 18.52 -3.92 8.78
CA VAL A 233 19.51 -4.34 7.78
C VAL A 233 20.94 -4.03 8.24
N MET A 234 21.17 -2.89 8.89
CA MET A 234 22.50 -2.48 9.32
C MET A 234 22.99 -3.25 10.55
N ASN A 235 22.08 -3.63 11.45
CA ASN A 235 22.43 -4.23 12.74
C ASN A 235 22.33 -5.77 12.78
N ASP A 236 21.65 -6.42 11.83
CA ASP A 236 21.61 -7.89 11.71
C ASP A 236 22.41 -8.31 10.45
N PRO A 237 23.68 -8.73 10.60
CA PRO A 237 24.55 -9.09 9.47
C PRO A 237 23.94 -10.13 8.54
N GLN A 238 23.14 -11.05 9.09
CA GLN A 238 22.53 -12.13 8.31
C GLN A 238 21.39 -11.62 7.43
N VAL A 239 20.67 -10.60 7.91
CA VAL A 239 19.65 -9.91 7.13
C VAL A 239 20.30 -9.02 6.07
N ARG A 240 21.44 -8.39 6.41
CA ARG A 240 22.21 -7.53 5.49
C ARG A 240 22.62 -8.25 4.20
N ASP A 241 23.12 -9.47 4.32
CA ASP A 241 23.59 -10.24 3.17
C ASP A 241 22.46 -10.57 2.18
N VAL A 242 21.23 -10.67 2.71
CA VAL A 242 20.00 -10.96 1.95
C VAL A 242 19.32 -9.70 1.42
N ALA A 243 19.55 -8.55 2.05
CA ALA A 243 19.07 -7.24 1.60
C ALA A 243 19.89 -6.71 0.40
N THR A 244 20.30 -7.61 -0.49
CA THR A 244 20.98 -7.31 -1.75
C THR A 244 19.95 -7.33 -2.90
N PRO A 245 20.12 -6.47 -3.92
CA PRO A 245 19.21 -6.48 -5.07
C PRO A 245 19.29 -7.82 -5.79
N CYS A 246 18.13 -8.42 -6.09
CA CYS A 246 18.02 -9.64 -6.88
C CYS A 246 17.81 -9.37 -8.36
N SER A 247 17.60 -8.09 -8.72
CA SER A 247 17.62 -7.61 -10.09
C SER A 247 18.09 -6.15 -10.12
N ASP A 248 18.60 -5.70 -11.27
CA ASP A 248 19.12 -4.34 -11.46
C ASP A 248 18.05 -3.25 -11.23
N ASN A 249 16.77 -3.60 -11.40
CA ASN A 249 15.64 -2.69 -11.27
C ASN A 249 14.88 -2.85 -9.95
N GLU A 250 15.46 -3.52 -8.97
CA GLU A 250 14.78 -3.74 -7.71
C GLU A 250 14.66 -2.47 -6.87
N VAL A 251 13.45 -2.19 -6.39
CA VAL A 251 13.17 -1.04 -5.53
C VAL A 251 13.62 -1.33 -4.11
N ILE A 252 14.30 -0.37 -3.48
CA ILE A 252 14.79 -0.45 -2.08
C ILE A 252 13.70 -0.94 -1.11
N ASP A 253 12.46 -0.46 -1.28
CA ASP A 253 11.32 -0.88 -0.45
C ASP A 253 11.15 -2.42 -0.44
N ARG A 254 11.32 -3.09 -1.59
CA ARG A 254 11.23 -4.56 -1.68
C ARG A 254 12.38 -5.26 -0.94
N MET A 255 13.60 -4.74 -1.06
CA MET A 255 14.78 -5.27 -0.37
C MET A 255 14.63 -5.18 1.16
N LEU A 256 14.15 -4.03 1.66
CA LEU A 256 13.90 -3.81 3.09
C LEU A 256 12.78 -4.72 3.63
N LEU A 257 11.73 -4.93 2.84
CA LEU A 257 10.66 -5.86 3.18
C LEU A 257 11.13 -7.32 3.16
N ARG A 258 12.06 -7.67 2.27
CA ARG A 258 12.67 -9.01 2.24
C ARG A 258 13.49 -9.27 3.49
N ALA A 259 14.25 -8.27 3.92
CA ALA A 259 14.95 -8.31 5.19
C ALA A 259 14.01 -8.58 6.38
N LEU A 260 12.88 -7.87 6.45
CA LEU A 260 11.85 -8.10 7.47
C LEU A 260 11.24 -9.50 7.39
N ALA A 261 10.89 -9.96 6.18
CA ALA A 261 10.32 -11.27 5.96
C ALA A 261 11.30 -12.39 6.36
N LEU A 262 12.59 -12.24 6.06
CA LEU A 262 13.62 -13.19 6.49
C LEU A 262 13.73 -13.23 8.00
N LYS A 263 13.71 -12.07 8.67
CA LYS A 263 13.75 -11.98 10.13
C LYS A 263 12.56 -12.71 10.76
N HIS A 264 11.38 -12.55 10.18
CA HIS A 264 10.14 -13.20 10.59
C HIS A 264 10.14 -14.72 10.40
N VAL A 265 10.69 -15.22 9.29
CA VAL A 265 10.83 -16.68 9.09
C VAL A 265 11.89 -17.24 10.04
N SER A 266 13.03 -16.56 10.16
CA SER A 266 14.16 -16.96 11.02
C SER A 266 13.83 -16.99 12.51
N SER A 267 12.83 -16.22 12.96
CA SER A 267 12.42 -16.22 14.37
C SER A 267 11.52 -17.39 14.73
N ARG A 268 10.92 -18.05 13.72
CA ARG A 268 10.05 -19.22 13.89
C ARG A 268 10.87 -20.51 14.00
N GLU A 269 11.89 -20.67 13.16
CA GLU A 269 12.71 -21.88 13.08
C GLU A 269 14.17 -21.54 12.76
N GLY A 270 15.10 -22.43 13.15
CA GLY A 270 16.54 -22.25 12.92
C GLY A 270 16.86 -22.05 11.43
N ARG A 271 17.72 -21.08 11.13
CA ARG A 271 17.95 -20.47 9.79
C ARG A 271 18.49 -21.38 8.67
N SER A 272 18.83 -22.64 8.93
CA SER A 272 19.71 -23.42 8.03
C SER A 272 19.07 -23.86 6.70
N ARG A 273 17.77 -23.63 6.48
CA ARG A 273 17.04 -24.13 5.29
C ARG A 273 16.23 -23.07 4.52
N VAL A 274 16.47 -21.80 4.80
CA VAL A 274 15.82 -20.69 4.09
C VAL A 274 16.69 -20.23 2.92
N LEU A 275 16.11 -20.17 1.72
CA LEU A 275 16.73 -19.56 0.54
C LEU A 275 16.10 -18.20 0.26
N THR A 276 16.85 -17.33 -0.38
CA THR A 276 16.40 -16.00 -0.78
C THR A 276 16.55 -15.82 -2.27
N CYS A 277 15.62 -15.09 -2.89
CA CYS A 277 15.57 -14.91 -4.34
C CYS A 277 15.63 -16.24 -5.11
N TYR A 278 14.82 -17.18 -4.64
CA TYR A 278 14.78 -18.52 -5.17
C TYR A 278 14.02 -18.52 -6.48
N ARG A 279 14.69 -19.00 -7.54
CA ARG A 279 14.12 -19.10 -8.87
C ARG A 279 13.21 -20.32 -8.98
N VAL A 280 11.96 -20.06 -9.29
CA VAL A 280 10.95 -21.07 -9.59
C VAL A 280 10.94 -21.35 -11.10
N ALA A 281 10.32 -22.45 -11.51
CA ALA A 281 10.09 -22.75 -12.92
C ALA A 281 9.39 -21.57 -13.64
N ARG A 282 9.68 -21.39 -14.93
CA ARG A 282 9.11 -20.32 -15.79
C ARG A 282 9.58 -18.88 -15.48
N GLY A 283 10.72 -18.72 -14.82
CA GLY A 283 11.36 -17.41 -14.65
C GLY A 283 10.66 -16.51 -13.63
N PHE A 284 9.91 -17.09 -12.70
CA PHE A 284 9.33 -16.39 -11.56
C PHE A 284 10.25 -16.59 -10.35
N ASP A 285 10.67 -15.51 -9.72
CA ASP A 285 11.55 -15.56 -8.55
C ASP A 285 10.74 -15.23 -7.29
N VAL A 286 10.83 -16.07 -6.26
CA VAL A 286 10.26 -15.78 -4.93
C VAL A 286 11.32 -15.17 -4.02
N ASP A 287 10.91 -14.21 -3.19
CA ASP A 287 11.82 -13.48 -2.34
C ASP A 287 12.43 -14.37 -1.24
N ILE A 288 11.62 -15.28 -0.68
CA ILE A 288 12.05 -16.23 0.34
C ILE A 288 11.40 -17.60 0.06
N TYR A 289 12.18 -18.66 0.18
CA TYR A 289 11.70 -20.03 0.13
C TYR A 289 12.15 -20.79 1.38
N ASP A 290 11.18 -21.27 2.15
CA ASP A 290 11.40 -22.16 3.28
C ASP A 290 11.25 -23.61 2.83
N ARG A 291 12.37 -24.33 2.76
CA ARG A 291 12.40 -25.73 2.31
C ARG A 291 11.75 -26.70 3.29
N GLU A 292 11.71 -26.40 4.58
CA GLU A 292 11.14 -27.33 5.57
C GLU A 292 9.63 -27.41 5.45
N ARG A 293 9.01 -26.27 5.18
CA ARG A 293 7.56 -26.11 5.09
C ARG A 293 7.05 -26.12 3.66
N ASP A 294 7.96 -26.20 2.69
CA ASP A 294 7.70 -25.99 1.28
C ASP A 294 6.84 -24.72 1.07
N GLU A 295 7.30 -23.61 1.69
CA GLU A 295 6.60 -22.32 1.70
C GLU A 295 7.33 -21.28 0.87
N GLY A 296 6.67 -20.77 -0.17
CA GLY A 296 7.13 -19.64 -0.97
C GLY A 296 6.55 -18.32 -0.46
N ILE A 297 7.40 -17.36 -0.13
CA ILE A 297 7.00 -16.00 0.25
C ILE A 297 7.39 -15.03 -0.86
N TYR A 298 6.39 -14.33 -1.39
CA TYR A 298 6.56 -13.31 -2.41
C TYR A 298 6.23 -11.92 -1.87
N ILE A 299 7.09 -10.94 -2.15
CA ILE A 299 6.88 -9.55 -1.73
C ILE A 299 6.39 -8.75 -2.92
N GLU A 300 5.17 -8.26 -2.80
CA GLU A 300 4.48 -7.51 -3.83
C GLU A 300 4.29 -6.05 -3.40
N VAL A 301 5.17 -5.18 -3.90
CA VAL A 301 5.14 -3.73 -3.64
C VAL A 301 4.18 -2.97 -4.56
N LEU A 302 3.55 -3.64 -5.53
CA LEU A 302 2.54 -3.14 -6.47
C LEU A 302 2.95 -1.94 -7.35
N HIS A 303 4.18 -1.45 -7.26
CA HIS A 303 4.66 -0.33 -8.06
C HIS A 303 4.53 -0.62 -9.57
N GLY A 304 3.83 0.26 -10.29
CA GLY A 304 3.65 0.15 -11.74
C GLY A 304 2.79 -1.02 -12.21
N ALA A 305 2.05 -1.68 -11.32
CA ALA A 305 1.20 -2.83 -11.68
C ALA A 305 0.06 -2.45 -12.63
N ARG A 306 -0.41 -1.18 -12.61
CA ARG A 306 -1.58 -0.63 -13.32
C ARG A 306 -2.93 -1.26 -12.94
N PHE A 307 -3.00 -2.59 -12.82
CA PHE A 307 -4.17 -3.37 -12.45
C PHE A 307 -3.82 -4.36 -11.33
N VAL A 308 -4.22 -4.02 -10.10
CA VAL A 308 -3.94 -4.83 -8.91
C VAL A 308 -4.46 -6.26 -9.08
N GLU A 309 -5.66 -6.44 -9.62
CA GLU A 309 -6.31 -7.75 -9.72
C GLU A 309 -5.56 -8.69 -10.65
N SER A 310 -5.15 -8.19 -11.81
CA SER A 310 -4.38 -9.00 -12.77
C SER A 310 -3.03 -9.39 -12.18
N ARG A 311 -2.38 -8.46 -11.45
CA ARG A 311 -1.10 -8.71 -10.79
C ARG A 311 -1.22 -9.76 -9.68
N ILE A 312 -2.19 -9.60 -8.78
CA ILE A 312 -2.43 -10.53 -7.69
C ILE A 312 -2.83 -11.91 -8.22
N ARG A 313 -3.71 -11.99 -9.23
CA ARG A 313 -4.08 -13.27 -9.84
C ARG A 313 -2.89 -14.00 -10.44
N TYR A 314 -2.01 -13.29 -11.15
CA TYR A 314 -0.79 -13.85 -11.73
C TYR A 314 0.16 -14.39 -10.66
N VAL A 315 0.47 -13.59 -9.64
CA VAL A 315 1.37 -13.99 -8.53
C VAL A 315 0.78 -15.19 -7.79
N ALA A 316 -0.49 -15.11 -7.40
CA ALA A 316 -1.19 -16.16 -6.67
C ALA A 316 -1.20 -17.51 -7.43
N SER A 317 -1.55 -17.47 -8.72
CA SER A 317 -1.61 -18.69 -9.54
C SER A 317 -0.24 -19.33 -9.72
N THR A 318 0.81 -18.50 -9.85
CA THR A 318 2.19 -18.97 -10.01
C THR A 318 2.70 -19.63 -8.73
N LEU A 319 2.43 -19.01 -7.57
CA LEU A 319 2.82 -19.56 -6.26
C LEU A 319 2.14 -20.91 -5.97
N LEU A 320 0.82 -21.00 -6.18
CA LEU A 320 0.07 -22.24 -5.95
C LEU A 320 0.48 -23.39 -6.87
N GLY A 321 0.98 -23.08 -8.07
CA GLY A 321 1.54 -24.09 -8.96
C GLY A 321 2.94 -24.58 -8.57
N SER A 322 3.56 -23.95 -7.56
CA SER A 322 4.99 -24.11 -7.28
C SER A 322 5.30 -24.57 -5.85
N PHE A 323 4.41 -24.31 -4.90
CA PHE A 323 4.62 -24.58 -3.48
C PHE A 323 3.33 -25.13 -2.85
N SER A 324 3.46 -26.03 -1.89
CA SER A 324 2.33 -26.49 -1.08
C SER A 324 1.76 -25.38 -0.21
N ARG A 325 2.61 -24.44 0.24
CA ARG A 325 2.22 -23.25 1.01
C ARG A 325 2.75 -21.99 0.35
N ALA A 326 1.95 -20.95 0.36
CA ALA A 326 2.35 -19.68 -0.23
C ALA A 326 1.89 -18.50 0.63
N SER A 327 2.73 -17.47 0.68
CA SER A 327 2.42 -16.21 1.34
C SER A 327 2.72 -15.05 0.40
N ILE A 328 1.80 -14.09 0.30
CA ILE A 328 2.04 -12.82 -0.40
C ILE A 328 2.13 -11.72 0.64
N VAL A 329 3.27 -11.04 0.69
CA VAL A 329 3.52 -9.89 1.55
C VAL A 329 3.27 -8.62 0.76
N ILE A 330 2.34 -7.80 1.23
CA ILE A 330 1.99 -6.51 0.61
C ILE A 330 2.13 -5.42 1.68
N PRO A 331 2.79 -4.28 1.39
CA PRO A 331 2.82 -3.15 2.31
C PRO A 331 1.41 -2.74 2.76
N ASN A 332 1.25 -2.40 4.04
CA ASN A 332 -0.07 -2.11 4.61
C ASN A 332 -0.78 -0.95 3.88
N SER A 333 -0.04 0.03 3.37
CA SER A 333 -0.60 1.12 2.55
C SER A 333 -1.44 0.59 1.40
N TYR A 334 -0.91 -0.38 0.64
CA TYR A 334 -1.63 -0.98 -0.47
C TYR A 334 -2.68 -1.99 -0.04
N LEU A 335 -2.46 -2.72 1.07
CA LEU A 335 -3.50 -3.59 1.63
C LEU A 335 -4.74 -2.77 1.99
N LEU A 336 -4.58 -1.64 2.68
CA LEU A 336 -5.71 -0.80 3.11
C LEU A 336 -6.36 -0.06 1.93
N LEU A 337 -5.59 0.33 0.92
CA LEU A 337 -6.12 0.99 -0.28
C LEU A 337 -6.88 0.03 -1.21
N PHE A 338 -6.46 -1.23 -1.31
CA PHE A 338 -6.94 -2.15 -2.35
C PHE A 338 -7.47 -3.47 -1.80
N SER A 339 -7.78 -3.56 -0.50
CA SER A 339 -8.10 -4.84 0.14
C SER A 339 -9.24 -5.59 -0.56
N SER A 340 -10.31 -4.91 -0.96
CA SER A 340 -11.47 -5.51 -1.61
C SER A 340 -11.10 -6.15 -2.94
N ARG A 341 -10.28 -5.47 -3.76
CA ARG A 341 -9.78 -5.93 -5.05
C ARG A 341 -8.80 -7.09 -4.89
N ILE A 342 -7.90 -7.01 -3.90
CA ILE A 342 -6.94 -8.07 -3.57
C ILE A 342 -7.67 -9.33 -3.10
N ILE A 343 -8.57 -9.21 -2.12
CA ILE A 343 -9.34 -10.33 -1.57
C ILE A 343 -10.21 -10.97 -2.64
N ALA A 344 -10.92 -10.18 -3.46
CA ALA A 344 -11.72 -10.71 -4.57
C ALA A 344 -10.84 -11.53 -5.54
N SER A 345 -9.66 -11.01 -5.89
CA SER A 345 -8.70 -11.69 -6.76
C SER A 345 -8.18 -12.99 -6.16
N LEU A 346 -7.89 -13.02 -4.86
CA LEU A 346 -7.45 -14.22 -4.16
C LEU A 346 -8.58 -15.26 -4.06
N ARG A 347 -9.83 -14.83 -3.83
CA ARG A 347 -11.00 -15.73 -3.87
C ARG A 347 -11.08 -16.39 -5.23
N ASP A 348 -10.96 -15.63 -6.31
CA ASP A 348 -11.07 -16.16 -7.68
C ASP A 348 -10.03 -17.25 -7.98
N VAL A 349 -8.78 -17.06 -7.55
CA VAL A 349 -7.70 -18.03 -7.77
C VAL A 349 -7.82 -19.25 -6.85
N THR A 350 -8.18 -19.05 -5.58
CA THR A 350 -8.18 -20.12 -4.56
C THR A 350 -9.48 -20.95 -4.54
N ARG A 351 -10.43 -20.66 -5.43
CA ARG A 351 -11.69 -21.43 -5.61
C ARG A 351 -11.45 -22.93 -5.87
N TRP A 352 -10.32 -23.30 -6.47
CA TRP A 352 -10.03 -24.66 -6.93
C TRP A 352 -9.13 -25.47 -5.99
N GLY A 353 -8.96 -25.01 -4.75
CA GLY A 353 -7.98 -25.56 -3.81
C GLY A 353 -6.65 -24.84 -3.94
N GLY A 354 -6.10 -24.44 -2.80
CA GLY A 354 -4.89 -23.63 -2.71
C GLY A 354 -4.93 -22.71 -1.50
N ARG A 355 -3.82 -22.68 -0.75
CA ARG A 355 -3.68 -21.87 0.47
C ARG A 355 -2.64 -20.79 0.22
N ILE A 356 -3.13 -19.57 0.08
CA ILE A 356 -2.29 -18.36 0.05
C ILE A 356 -2.64 -17.55 1.28
N GLU A 357 -1.65 -17.31 2.13
CA GLU A 357 -1.78 -16.34 3.21
C GLU A 357 -1.48 -14.93 2.69
N LEU A 358 -2.29 -13.96 3.12
CA LEU A 358 -2.09 -12.55 2.80
C LEU A 358 -1.50 -11.87 4.03
N LEU A 359 -0.26 -11.41 3.88
CA LEU A 359 0.51 -10.79 4.95
C LEU A 359 0.75 -9.32 4.65
N GLY A 360 0.74 -8.50 5.69
CA GLY A 360 1.35 -7.18 5.69
C GLY A 360 2.50 -7.14 6.68
N VAL A 361 2.79 -5.93 7.15
CA VAL A 361 3.96 -5.63 7.96
C VAL A 361 3.59 -5.07 9.33
N ASP A 362 4.33 -5.52 10.33
CA ASP A 362 4.34 -4.96 11.67
C ASP A 362 5.79 -4.64 12.05
N VAL A 363 6.19 -3.43 11.70
CA VAL A 363 7.54 -2.90 11.91
C VAL A 363 7.81 -2.67 13.39
N SER A 364 6.78 -2.42 14.20
CA SER A 364 6.91 -2.24 15.65
C SER A 364 7.48 -3.49 16.33
N ARG A 365 7.10 -4.68 15.83
CA ARG A 365 7.56 -5.99 16.33
C ARG A 365 8.55 -6.69 15.40
N LEU A 366 9.03 -6.01 14.36
CA LEU A 366 9.93 -6.56 13.33
C LEU A 366 9.45 -7.91 12.76
N ARG A 367 8.16 -7.99 12.43
CA ARG A 367 7.50 -9.21 11.95
C ARG A 367 6.56 -8.94 10.78
N LEU A 368 6.10 -10.02 10.16
CA LEU A 368 4.94 -9.98 9.27
C LEU A 368 3.66 -10.20 10.06
N ALA A 369 2.59 -9.54 9.65
CA ALA A 369 1.27 -9.63 10.27
C ALA A 369 0.25 -10.16 9.28
N THR A 370 -0.68 -10.97 9.76
CA THR A 370 -1.79 -11.47 8.95
C THR A 370 -2.75 -10.33 8.58
N TYR A 371 -3.45 -10.47 7.45
CA TYR A 371 -4.49 -9.51 7.08
C TYR A 371 -5.55 -9.35 8.17
N SER A 372 -5.93 -10.43 8.86
CA SER A 372 -6.87 -10.38 9.99
C SER A 372 -6.35 -9.57 11.19
N GLU A 373 -5.04 -9.58 11.48
CA GLU A 373 -4.46 -8.70 12.51
C GLU A 373 -4.57 -7.23 12.11
N ILE A 374 -4.23 -6.91 10.85
CA ILE A 374 -4.32 -5.55 10.31
C ILE A 374 -5.78 -5.06 10.35
N ALA A 375 -6.72 -5.90 9.90
CA ALA A 375 -8.15 -5.59 9.90
C ALA A 375 -8.68 -5.32 11.31
N ARG A 376 -8.29 -6.11 12.30
CA ARG A 376 -8.69 -5.89 13.69
C ARG A 376 -8.13 -4.58 14.24
N ALA A 377 -6.87 -4.26 13.95
CA ALA A 377 -6.25 -3.03 14.43
C ALA A 377 -7.00 -1.78 13.95
N VAL A 378 -7.47 -1.77 12.69
CA VAL A 378 -8.21 -0.62 12.13
C VAL A 378 -9.71 -0.63 12.42
N SER A 379 -10.27 -1.77 12.89
CA SER A 379 -11.71 -1.93 13.16
C SER A 379 -12.07 -1.85 14.65
N SER A 380 -11.10 -1.60 15.52
CA SER A 380 -11.33 -1.48 16.96
C SER A 380 -12.03 -0.16 17.29
N GLU A 381 -13.36 -0.16 17.17
CA GLU A 381 -14.27 0.78 17.82
C GLU A 381 -14.57 0.36 19.26
#